data_AF-A0A7Y0TPF1-F1
#
_entry.id   AF-A0A7Y0TPF1-F1
#
_cell.length_a   1.000
_cell.length_b   1.000
_cell.length_c   1.000
_cell.angle_alpha   90.00
_cell.angle_beta   90.00
_cell.angle_gamma   90.00
#
_symmetry.space_group_name_H-M   'P 1'
#
loop_
_entity.id
_entity.type
_entity.pdbx_description
1 polymer ?
#
loop_
_entity_poly.entity_id
_entity_poly.type
_entity_poly.pdbx_seq_one_letter_code
_entity_poly.pdbx_strand_id
1 'polypeptide(L)'
;MHAKIMFTSDFEDESLIIVLKGNQWWPTFGQESSDAEKIVTEMKESVKESDIPLFLESKKFILLSAVTETHGTLSFERNTWVLRLLNPNLSLLQLDCQVFVHKCIKHSNQLQKKIKFYDRPVQLVERHRKDPIIEGKILASKKERFSYARKQKKVEYIIGVIGFAIFVLLLLATYPWPFRDQNNQVQMWLFSIFEKLIGSVAITSLISYAQFHTFYASLHEDAIKWSIAGEPEKKAIKTLI
;
A
#
# COMPACT_ATOMS: atom_id res chain seq x y z
N MET A 1 21.67 2.16 -3.39
CA MET A 1 20.41 2.76 -2.89
C MET A 1 20.15 2.29 -1.46
N HIS A 2 19.33 3.01 -0.71
CA HIS A 2 18.90 2.63 0.63
C HIS A 2 17.39 2.83 0.82
N ALA A 3 16.80 2.00 1.68
CA ALA A 3 15.39 2.04 2.05
C ALA A 3 15.23 2.01 3.57
N LYS A 4 14.23 2.71 4.10
CA LYS A 4 13.87 2.70 5.53
C LYS A 4 12.38 2.37 5.68
N ILE A 5 12.07 1.35 6.46
CA ILE A 5 10.70 0.96 6.83
C ILE A 5 10.59 0.99 8.36
N MET A 6 9.59 1.69 8.87
CA MET A 6 9.34 1.81 10.31
C MET A 6 7.97 1.23 10.66
N PHE A 7 7.93 0.42 11.71
CA PHE A 7 6.69 -0.21 12.16
C PHE A 7 6.71 -0.49 13.66
N THR A 8 5.52 -0.59 14.24
CA THR A 8 5.32 -1.13 15.59
C THR A 8 4.72 -2.52 15.47
N SER A 9 4.93 -3.33 16.50
CA SER A 9 4.58 -4.73 16.48
C SER A 9 4.29 -5.20 17.90
N ASP A 10 3.22 -5.98 18.05
CA ASP A 10 2.92 -6.73 19.29
C ASP A 10 3.70 -8.07 19.33
N PHE A 11 4.58 -8.33 18.35
CA PHE A 11 5.46 -9.49 18.33
C PHE A 11 6.57 -9.36 19.38
N GLU A 12 6.84 -10.46 20.08
CA GLU A 12 8.11 -10.67 20.77
C GLU A 12 9.23 -10.76 19.71
N ASP A 13 10.44 -10.33 20.08
CA ASP A 13 11.62 -10.30 19.20
C ASP A 13 11.81 -11.62 18.41
N GLU A 14 11.59 -12.77 19.07
CA GLU A 14 11.73 -14.10 18.48
C GLU A 14 10.73 -14.36 17.33
N SER A 15 9.50 -13.84 17.42
CA SER A 15 8.50 -13.99 16.37
C SER A 15 8.88 -13.19 15.11
N LEU A 16 9.47 -12.01 15.28
CA LEU A 16 10.01 -11.21 14.16
C LEU A 16 11.21 -11.90 13.51
N ILE A 17 12.08 -12.49 14.31
CA ILE A 17 13.20 -13.30 13.82
C ILE A 17 12.72 -14.50 13.00
N ILE A 18 11.62 -15.15 13.39
CA ILE A 18 11.03 -16.25 12.60
C ILE A 18 10.59 -15.76 11.20
N VAL A 19 9.98 -14.57 11.10
CA VAL A 19 9.63 -13.97 9.80
C VAL A 19 10.88 -13.74 8.96
N LEU A 20 11.97 -13.25 9.56
CA LEU A 20 13.24 -13.01 8.87
C LEU A 20 13.90 -14.31 8.40
N LYS A 21 13.96 -15.33 9.27
CA LYS A 21 14.54 -16.65 8.96
C LYS A 21 13.74 -17.38 7.88
N GLY A 22 12.42 -17.32 7.94
CA GLY A 22 11.54 -17.94 6.95
C GLY A 22 11.61 -17.33 5.54
N ASN A 23 12.31 -16.20 5.37
CA ASN A 23 12.44 -15.51 4.09
C ASN A 23 13.88 -15.51 3.55
N GLN A 24 14.76 -16.38 4.04
CA GLN A 24 16.17 -16.46 3.60
C GLN A 24 16.92 -15.13 3.74
N TRP A 25 16.46 -14.27 4.65
CA TRP A 25 17.13 -13.01 4.99
C TRP A 25 18.09 -13.18 6.14
N TRP A 26 18.14 -14.37 6.73
CA TRP A 26 19.09 -14.68 7.77
C TRP A 26 20.43 -15.07 7.14
N PRO A 27 21.53 -14.38 7.48
CA PRO A 27 22.83 -14.68 6.91
C PRO A 27 23.30 -16.07 7.33
N THR A 28 24.16 -16.67 6.50
CA THR A 28 24.84 -17.94 6.82
C THR A 28 25.96 -17.77 7.83
N PHE A 29 26.47 -16.55 8.01
CA PHE A 29 27.47 -16.19 9.01
C PHE A 29 26.83 -15.76 10.34
N GLY A 30 27.62 -15.81 11.43
CA GLY A 30 27.18 -15.40 12.76
C GLY A 30 26.89 -13.90 12.87
N GLN A 31 25.90 -13.52 13.67
CA GLN A 31 25.47 -12.11 13.85
C GLN A 31 26.54 -11.20 14.49
N GLU A 32 27.59 -11.79 15.07
CA GLU A 32 28.73 -11.11 15.68
C GLU A 32 30.02 -11.30 14.86
N SER A 33 29.92 -11.74 13.60
CA SER A 33 31.08 -11.92 12.72
C SER A 33 31.63 -10.59 12.20
N SER A 34 32.85 -10.62 11.67
CA SER A 34 33.44 -9.46 10.97
C SER A 34 32.62 -9.04 9.75
N ASP A 35 31.91 -9.96 9.09
CA ASP A 35 31.03 -9.64 7.96
C ASP A 35 29.75 -8.93 8.42
N ALA A 36 29.21 -9.31 9.58
CA ALA A 36 28.13 -8.59 10.23
C ALA A 36 28.54 -7.14 10.54
N GLU A 37 29.74 -6.93 11.08
CA GLU A 37 30.28 -5.61 11.41
C GLU A 37 30.49 -4.72 10.17
N LYS A 38 30.96 -5.29 9.06
CA LYS A 38 31.05 -4.58 7.77
C LYS A 38 29.69 -4.06 7.31
N ILE A 39 28.64 -4.89 7.38
CA ILE A 39 27.27 -4.49 7.00
C ILE A 39 26.75 -3.38 7.90
N VAL A 40 27.01 -3.44 9.22
CA VAL A 40 26.62 -2.36 10.15
C VAL A 40 27.33 -1.06 9.81
N THR A 41 28.62 -1.14 9.49
CA THR A 41 29.44 0.02 9.12
C THR A 41 28.93 0.67 7.84
N GLU A 42 28.68 -0.14 6.81
CA GLU A 42 28.13 0.33 5.54
C GLU A 42 26.71 0.89 5.71
N MET A 43 25.90 0.28 6.58
CA MET A 43 24.56 0.78 6.89
C MET A 43 24.61 2.16 7.55
N LYS A 44 25.54 2.37 8.49
CA LYS A 44 25.72 3.64 9.21
C LYS A 44 25.89 4.82 8.23
N GLU A 45 26.60 4.62 7.13
CA GLU A 45 26.81 5.66 6.10
C GLU A 45 25.49 6.12 5.43
N SER A 46 24.46 5.27 5.42
CA SER A 46 23.14 5.60 4.90
C SER A 46 22.16 6.15 5.95
N VAL A 47 22.56 6.19 7.22
CA VAL A 47 21.73 6.70 8.31
C VAL A 47 21.88 8.22 8.41
N LYS A 48 20.76 8.93 8.52
CA LYS A 48 20.76 10.37 8.79
C LYS A 48 21.55 10.67 10.06
N GLU A 49 22.37 11.72 10.06
CA GLU A 49 23.23 12.09 11.20
C GLU A 49 22.49 12.15 12.54
N SER A 50 21.26 12.67 12.53
CA SER A 50 20.38 12.75 13.71
C SER A 50 19.98 11.39 14.30
N ASP A 51 19.94 10.36 13.46
CA ASP A 51 19.49 9.01 13.81
C ASP A 51 20.68 8.08 14.13
N ILE A 52 21.92 8.50 13.87
CA ILE A 52 23.12 7.68 14.10
C ILE A 52 23.25 7.23 15.57
N PRO A 53 23.07 8.09 16.60
CA PRO A 53 23.20 7.66 17.99
C PRO A 53 22.22 6.52 18.33
N LEU A 54 20.96 6.66 17.89
CA LEU A 54 19.91 5.65 18.10
C LEU A 54 20.22 4.35 17.38
N PHE A 55 20.69 4.45 16.14
CA PHE A 55 21.13 3.30 15.38
C PHE A 55 22.24 2.58 16.14
N LEU A 56 23.28 3.27 16.60
CA LEU A 56 24.42 2.67 17.29
C LEU A 56 24.04 2.00 18.61
N GLU A 57 23.22 2.64 19.45
CA GLU A 57 22.78 2.13 20.75
C GLU A 57 21.86 0.89 20.64
N SER A 58 21.13 0.75 19.54
CA SER A 58 20.18 -0.35 19.35
C SER A 58 20.86 -1.70 19.04
N LYS A 59 20.26 -2.79 19.53
CA LYS A 59 20.59 -4.15 19.08
C LYS A 59 20.16 -4.31 17.62
N LYS A 60 21.08 -4.82 16.79
CA LYS A 60 20.88 -4.98 15.33
C LYS A 60 20.84 -6.45 14.99
N PHE A 61 19.85 -6.84 14.20
CA PHE A 61 19.82 -8.10 13.48
C PHE A 61 20.24 -7.84 12.04
N ILE A 62 21.33 -8.46 11.63
CA ILE A 62 21.87 -8.37 10.28
C ILE A 62 21.04 -9.25 9.35
N LEU A 63 20.69 -8.66 8.22
CA LEU A 63 19.91 -9.28 7.18
C LEU A 63 20.73 -9.37 5.90
N LEU A 64 20.62 -10.51 5.21
CA LEU A 64 21.20 -10.71 3.89
C LEU A 64 20.24 -11.59 3.08
N SER A 65 19.70 -11.03 2.02
CA SER A 65 18.90 -11.76 1.04
C SER A 65 19.84 -12.43 0.03
N ALA A 66 19.89 -13.76 0.04
CA ALA A 66 20.72 -14.52 -0.90
C ALA A 66 20.26 -14.37 -2.36
N VAL A 67 18.99 -14.03 -2.59
CA VAL A 67 18.40 -13.97 -3.95
C VAL A 67 18.69 -12.64 -4.64
N THR A 68 18.59 -11.55 -3.89
CA THR A 68 18.70 -10.18 -4.42
C THR A 68 20.03 -9.52 -4.07
N GLU A 69 20.85 -10.17 -3.24
CA GLU A 69 22.07 -9.62 -2.65
C GLU A 69 21.81 -8.35 -1.82
N THR A 70 20.57 -8.13 -1.39
CA THR A 70 20.21 -7.02 -0.50
C THR A 70 20.68 -7.34 0.91
N HIS A 71 21.50 -6.45 1.48
CA HIS A 71 21.87 -6.50 2.89
C HIS A 71 21.15 -5.42 3.69
N GLY A 72 21.02 -5.66 4.98
CA GLY A 72 20.15 -4.84 5.82
C GLY A 72 20.39 -4.99 7.30
N THR A 73 19.71 -4.14 8.07
CA THR A 73 19.62 -4.25 9.52
C THR A 73 18.17 -4.10 9.96
N LEU A 74 17.74 -4.93 10.89
CA LEU A 74 16.54 -4.72 11.69
C LEU A 74 16.98 -4.31 13.10
N SER A 75 16.45 -3.21 13.59
CA SER A 75 16.81 -2.64 14.89
C SER A 75 15.57 -2.13 15.61
N PHE A 76 15.57 -2.20 16.94
CA PHE A 76 14.53 -1.59 17.76
C PHE A 76 15.01 -0.25 18.30
N GLU A 77 14.42 0.84 17.82
CA GLU A 77 14.82 2.22 18.10
C GLU A 77 13.61 3.00 18.61
N ARG A 78 13.69 3.57 19.83
CA ARG A 78 12.62 4.40 20.43
C ARG A 78 11.22 3.77 20.31
N ASN A 79 11.05 2.55 20.80
CA ASN A 79 9.79 1.78 20.75
C ASN A 79 9.29 1.46 19.33
N THR A 80 10.16 1.53 18.33
CA THR A 80 9.82 1.30 16.92
C THR A 80 10.80 0.31 16.30
N TRP A 81 10.29 -0.64 15.53
CA TRP A 81 11.13 -1.45 14.67
C TRP A 81 11.50 -0.69 13.41
N VAL A 82 12.79 -0.62 13.13
CA VAL A 82 13.35 0.06 11.97
C VAL A 82 14.13 -0.95 11.15
N LEU A 83 13.59 -1.24 9.96
CA LEU A 83 14.26 -2.01 8.93
C LEU A 83 14.96 -1.05 7.97
N ARG A 84 16.26 -1.25 7.78
CA ARG A 84 17.06 -0.55 6.78
C ARG A 84 17.63 -1.56 5.80
N LEU A 85 17.47 -1.30 4.51
CA LEU A 85 17.94 -2.16 3.43
C LEU A 85 18.85 -1.39 2.49
N LEU A 86 19.84 -2.07 1.94
CA LEU A 86 20.80 -1.58 0.96
C LEU A 86 20.85 -2.50 -0.25
N ASN A 87 20.70 -1.92 -1.43
CA ASN A 87 20.98 -2.61 -2.69
C ASN A 87 21.38 -1.57 -3.75
N PRO A 88 22.39 -1.81 -4.60
CA PRO A 88 22.69 -0.93 -5.72
C PRO A 88 21.54 -0.85 -6.74
N ASN A 89 20.81 -1.95 -6.95
CA ASN A 89 19.69 -2.05 -7.88
C ASN A 89 18.36 -1.63 -7.22
N LEU A 90 17.74 -0.58 -7.78
CA LEU A 90 16.49 -0.02 -7.28
C LEU A 90 15.32 -1.01 -7.34
N SER A 91 15.20 -1.76 -8.44
CA SER A 91 14.10 -2.70 -8.66
C SER A 91 14.16 -3.88 -7.70
N LEU A 92 15.37 -4.38 -7.40
CA LEU A 92 15.56 -5.43 -6.41
C LEU A 92 15.24 -4.93 -4.99
N LEU A 93 15.64 -3.69 -4.67
CA LEU A 93 15.30 -3.07 -3.38
C LEU A 93 13.79 -2.88 -3.21
N GLN A 94 13.07 -2.48 -4.26
CA GLN A 94 11.61 -2.39 -4.27
C GLN A 94 10.97 -3.75 -4.00
N LEU A 95 11.45 -4.79 -4.69
CA LEU A 95 10.96 -6.16 -4.54
C LEU A 95 11.14 -6.63 -3.09
N ASP A 96 12.31 -6.46 -2.50
CA ASP A 96 12.57 -6.88 -1.11
C ASP A 96 11.71 -6.12 -0.10
N CYS A 97 11.54 -4.80 -0.28
CA CYS A 97 10.62 -4.02 0.55
C CYS A 97 9.19 -4.58 0.47
N GLN A 98 8.72 -4.91 -0.75
CA GLN A 98 7.39 -5.44 -0.99
C GLN A 98 7.21 -6.83 -0.38
N VAL A 99 8.20 -7.72 -0.54
CA VAL A 99 8.21 -9.07 0.04
C VAL A 99 8.17 -9.00 1.56
N PHE A 100 9.00 -8.15 2.18
CA PHE A 100 9.01 -7.96 3.62
C PHE A 100 7.65 -7.55 4.16
N VAL A 101 7.11 -6.43 3.64
CA VAL A 101 5.84 -5.88 4.11
C VAL A 101 4.72 -6.90 3.91
N HIS A 102 4.67 -7.58 2.76
CA HIS A 102 3.69 -8.63 2.50
C HIS A 102 3.79 -9.78 3.51
N LYS A 103 5.01 -10.24 3.82
CA LYS A 103 5.25 -11.34 4.77
C LYS A 103 4.91 -10.94 6.20
N CYS A 104 5.27 -9.74 6.62
CA CYS A 104 4.87 -9.18 7.92
C CYS A 104 3.35 -9.14 8.06
N ILE A 105 2.62 -8.63 7.05
CA ILE A 105 1.15 -8.59 7.04
C ILE A 105 0.57 -10.01 7.10
N LYS A 106 1.09 -10.92 6.26
CA LYS A 106 0.61 -12.31 6.22
C LYS A 106 0.80 -13.00 7.57
N HIS A 107 1.96 -12.85 8.19
CA HIS A 107 2.26 -13.45 9.49
C HIS A 107 1.46 -12.83 10.63
N SER A 108 1.29 -11.50 10.63
CA SER A 108 0.40 -10.77 11.55
C SER A 108 -1.04 -11.31 11.50
N ASN A 109 -1.58 -11.52 10.29
CA ASN A 109 -2.92 -12.07 10.12
C ASN A 109 -3.04 -13.53 10.61
N GLN A 110 -2.01 -14.36 10.39
CA GLN A 110 -1.99 -15.76 10.81
C GLN A 110 -1.96 -15.90 12.33
N LEU A 111 -1.16 -15.08 13.01
CA LEU A 111 -0.99 -15.14 14.46
C LEU A 111 -1.95 -14.23 15.25
N GLN A 112 -2.84 -13.51 14.55
CA GLN A 112 -3.76 -12.53 15.14
C GLN A 112 -3.05 -11.42 15.97
N LYS A 113 -1.75 -11.23 15.76
CA LYS A 113 -0.96 -10.15 16.37
C LYS A 113 -0.95 -8.93 15.46
N LYS A 114 -0.85 -7.71 16.01
CA LYS A 114 -0.88 -6.49 15.19
C LYS A 114 0.52 -6.04 14.80
N ILE A 115 0.74 -5.82 13.51
CA ILE A 115 1.79 -4.95 12.99
C ILE A 115 1.13 -3.67 12.49
N LYS A 116 1.67 -2.52 12.89
CA LYS A 116 1.26 -1.22 12.36
C LYS A 116 2.46 -0.53 11.75
N PHE A 117 2.42 -0.36 10.43
CA PHE A 117 3.36 0.48 9.72
C PHE A 117 3.02 1.95 9.99
N TYR A 118 4.04 2.79 10.16
CA TYR A 118 3.81 4.22 10.27
C TYR A 118 3.34 4.79 8.93
N ASP A 119 2.52 5.85 8.96
CA ASP A 119 2.04 6.56 7.76
C ASP A 119 3.13 7.40 7.07
N ARG A 120 4.40 7.02 7.25
CA ARG A 120 5.53 7.62 6.54
C ARG A 120 5.83 6.77 5.31
N PRO A 121 6.01 7.40 4.13
CA PRO A 121 6.34 6.64 2.92
C PRO A 121 7.69 5.95 3.09
N VAL A 122 7.80 4.75 2.49
CA VAL A 122 9.07 4.07 2.29
C VAL A 122 9.83 4.85 1.23
N GLN A 123 10.90 5.53 1.63
CA GLN A 123 11.70 6.33 0.72
C GLN A 123 12.87 5.49 0.21
N LEU A 124 13.02 5.44 -1.12
CA LEU A 124 14.19 4.88 -1.79
C LEU A 124 15.10 6.03 -2.20
N VAL A 125 16.29 6.05 -1.63
CA VAL A 125 17.21 7.17 -1.73
C VAL A 125 18.59 6.65 -2.16
N GLU A 126 19.30 7.44 -2.97
CA GLU A 126 20.70 7.15 -3.29
C GLU A 126 21.59 7.45 -2.08
N ARG A 127 22.68 6.70 -1.88
CA ARG A 127 23.50 6.77 -0.64
C ARG A 127 23.97 8.18 -0.28
N HIS A 128 24.19 9.04 -1.27
CA HIS A 128 24.69 10.40 -1.07
C HIS A 128 23.67 11.49 -1.39
N ARG A 129 22.42 11.13 -1.72
CA ARG A 129 21.35 12.09 -1.98
C ARG A 129 20.46 12.24 -0.77
N LYS A 130 19.90 13.45 -0.60
CA LYS A 130 18.88 13.73 0.41
C LYS A 130 17.47 13.51 -0.12
N ASP A 131 17.29 13.70 -1.43
CA ASP A 131 15.98 13.63 -2.07
C ASP A 131 15.64 12.18 -2.46
N PRO A 132 14.42 11.70 -2.13
CA PRO A 132 13.98 10.37 -2.54
C PRO A 132 13.79 10.31 -4.06
N ILE A 133 14.18 9.18 -4.65
CA ILE A 133 13.93 8.90 -6.06
C ILE A 133 12.50 8.35 -6.21
N ILE A 134 12.12 7.45 -5.30
CA ILE A 134 10.82 6.79 -5.27
C ILE A 134 10.30 6.80 -3.83
N GLU A 135 8.99 7.05 -3.71
CA GLU A 135 8.25 6.92 -2.47
C GLU A 135 7.25 5.76 -2.58
N GLY A 136 7.22 4.90 -1.56
CA GLY A 136 6.35 3.75 -1.44
C GLY A 136 5.32 3.95 -0.34
N LYS A 137 4.03 3.96 -0.69
CA LYS A 137 2.95 3.95 0.29
C LYS A 137 2.59 2.51 0.67
N ILE A 138 2.76 2.16 1.94
CA ILE A 138 2.36 0.85 2.47
C ILE A 138 0.83 0.79 2.57
N LEU A 139 0.24 -0.26 1.99
CA LEU A 139 -1.21 -0.51 2.03
C LEU A 139 -1.49 -1.80 2.81
N ALA A 140 -1.28 -1.74 4.13
CA ALA A 140 -1.30 -2.92 4.99
C ALA A 140 -2.72 -3.40 5.31
N SER A 141 -3.68 -2.48 5.46
CA SER A 141 -5.05 -2.80 5.84
C SER A 141 -6.05 -2.63 4.70
N LYS A 142 -7.19 -3.35 4.78
CA LYS A 142 -8.33 -3.16 3.87
C LYS A 142 -8.80 -1.70 3.85
N LYS A 143 -8.80 -1.02 5.00
CA LYS A 143 -9.21 0.38 5.14
C LYS A 143 -8.26 1.32 4.39
N GLU A 144 -6.95 1.11 4.51
CA GLU A 144 -5.94 1.90 3.78
C GLU A 144 -6.05 1.68 2.27
N ARG A 145 -6.18 0.41 1.84
CA ARG A 145 -6.40 0.06 0.42
C ARG A 145 -7.65 0.73 -0.13
N PHE A 146 -8.76 0.67 0.60
CA PHE A 146 -10.02 1.26 0.16
C PHE A 146 -9.94 2.79 0.10
N SER A 147 -9.34 3.42 1.13
CA SER A 147 -9.11 4.87 1.16
C SER A 147 -8.22 5.31 -0.01
N TYR A 148 -7.16 4.57 -0.29
CA TYR A 148 -6.28 4.80 -1.43
C TYR A 148 -7.03 4.66 -2.77
N ALA A 149 -7.78 3.56 -2.95
CA ALA A 149 -8.63 3.35 -4.13
C ALA A 149 -9.61 4.52 -4.33
N ARG A 150 -10.30 4.95 -3.27
CA ARG A 150 -11.26 6.06 -3.32
C ARG A 150 -10.60 7.38 -3.67
N LYS A 151 -9.37 7.62 -3.21
CA LYS A 151 -8.61 8.85 -3.54
C LYS A 151 -8.20 8.87 -5.02
N GLN A 152 -7.72 7.74 -5.55
CA GLN A 152 -7.27 7.63 -6.94
C GLN A 152 -8.44 7.60 -7.94
N LYS A 153 -9.44 6.77 -7.65
CA LYS A 153 -10.63 6.53 -8.49
C LYS A 153 -11.85 7.25 -7.94
N LYS A 154 -11.67 8.51 -7.54
CA LYS A 154 -12.71 9.32 -6.90
C LYS A 154 -13.93 9.50 -7.81
N VAL A 155 -13.69 9.74 -9.10
CA VAL A 155 -14.76 9.98 -10.08
C VAL A 155 -15.58 8.71 -10.26
N GLU A 156 -14.92 7.58 -10.50
CA GLU A 156 -15.55 6.28 -10.70
C GLU A 156 -16.32 5.83 -9.45
N TYR A 157 -15.76 6.03 -8.25
CA TYR A 157 -16.45 5.78 -6.99
C TYR A 157 -17.70 6.65 -6.83
N ILE A 158 -17.59 7.96 -7.10
CA ILE A 158 -18.72 8.89 -6.98
C ILE A 158 -19.81 8.56 -7.99
N ILE A 159 -19.47 8.34 -9.26
CA ILE A 159 -20.44 7.98 -10.30
C ILE A 159 -21.10 6.65 -9.97
N GLY A 160 -20.35 5.65 -9.51
CA GLY A 160 -20.90 4.37 -9.10
C GLY A 160 -21.91 4.49 -7.95
N VAL A 161 -21.56 5.22 -6.89
CA VAL A 161 -22.43 5.37 -5.70
C VAL A 161 -23.63 6.28 -5.97
N ILE A 162 -23.39 7.48 -6.52
CA ILE A 162 -24.46 8.45 -6.81
C ILE A 162 -25.37 7.91 -7.91
N GLY A 163 -24.81 7.36 -8.98
CA GLY A 163 -25.59 6.81 -10.07
C GLY A 163 -26.44 5.62 -9.62
N PHE A 164 -25.93 4.75 -8.75
CA PHE A 164 -26.74 3.69 -8.14
C PHE A 164 -27.88 4.26 -7.29
N ALA A 165 -27.64 5.31 -6.50
CA ALA A 165 -28.71 5.97 -5.74
C ALA A 165 -29.78 6.60 -6.64
N ILE A 166 -29.37 7.27 -7.73
CA ILE A 166 -30.29 7.83 -8.73
C ILE A 166 -31.07 6.72 -9.42
N PHE A 167 -30.42 5.59 -9.78
CA PHE A 167 -31.10 4.43 -10.36
C PHE A 167 -32.19 3.88 -9.43
N VAL A 168 -31.91 3.72 -8.13
CA VAL A 168 -32.91 3.29 -7.14
C VAL A 168 -34.05 4.30 -7.02
N LEU A 169 -33.75 5.60 -6.98
CA LEU A 169 -34.77 6.65 -6.95
C LEU A 169 -35.66 6.64 -8.20
N LEU A 170 -35.06 6.49 -9.39
CA LEU A 170 -35.79 6.40 -10.65
C LEU A 170 -36.69 5.16 -10.65
N LEU A 171 -36.18 3.99 -10.22
CA LEU A 171 -37.00 2.79 -10.07
C LEU A 171 -38.16 3.01 -9.09
N LEU A 172 -37.92 3.60 -7.92
CA LEU A 172 -38.98 3.89 -6.95
C LEU A 172 -40.00 4.92 -7.48
N ALA A 173 -39.58 5.85 -8.34
CA ALA A 173 -40.47 6.79 -8.98
C ALA A 173 -41.32 6.11 -10.08
N THR A 174 -40.73 5.21 -10.88
CA THR A 174 -41.40 4.57 -12.02
C THR A 174 -42.17 3.29 -11.69
N TYR A 175 -41.78 2.56 -10.64
CA TYR A 175 -42.35 1.25 -10.29
C TYR A 175 -43.74 1.27 -9.61
N PRO A 176 -44.18 2.31 -8.87
CA PRO A 176 -45.50 2.28 -8.26
C PRO A 176 -46.57 2.53 -9.32
N TRP A 177 -47.02 1.42 -9.91
CA TRP A 177 -48.16 1.27 -10.81
C TRP A 177 -49.47 1.99 -10.36
N PRO A 178 -49.85 2.08 -9.06
CA PRO A 178 -51.14 2.65 -8.68
C PRO A 178 -51.24 4.18 -8.79
N PHE A 179 -50.16 4.92 -9.07
CA PHE A 179 -50.20 6.39 -9.19
C PHE A 179 -50.20 6.90 -10.63
N ARG A 180 -50.24 6.02 -11.64
CA ARG A 180 -50.19 6.40 -13.05
C ARG A 180 -51.56 6.90 -13.52
N ASP A 181 -51.81 8.20 -13.39
CA ASP A 181 -52.99 8.83 -13.99
C ASP A 181 -52.77 8.97 -15.50
N GLN A 182 -53.42 8.10 -16.27
CA GLN A 182 -53.32 8.07 -17.73
C GLN A 182 -53.86 9.35 -18.39
N ASN A 183 -54.65 10.16 -17.67
CA ASN A 183 -55.20 11.41 -18.18
C ASN A 183 -54.26 12.60 -17.98
N ASN A 184 -53.20 12.46 -17.19
CA ASN A 184 -52.22 13.53 -16.95
C ASN A 184 -51.03 13.43 -17.92
N GLN A 185 -51.07 14.23 -19.00
CA GLN A 185 -50.04 14.24 -20.03
C GLN A 185 -48.65 14.61 -19.52
N VAL A 186 -48.55 15.53 -18.53
CA VAL A 186 -47.28 15.95 -17.94
C VAL A 186 -46.65 14.78 -17.17
N GLN A 187 -47.48 14.04 -16.43
CA GLN A 187 -47.04 12.87 -15.68
C GLN A 187 -46.55 11.76 -16.61
N MET A 188 -47.28 11.47 -17.69
CA MET A 188 -46.88 10.48 -18.70
C MET A 188 -45.59 10.85 -19.43
N TRP A 189 -45.39 12.14 -19.73
CA TRP A 189 -44.15 12.63 -20.34
C TRP A 189 -42.94 12.46 -19.40
N LEU A 190 -43.07 12.83 -18.12
CA LEU A 190 -42.02 12.64 -17.11
C LEU A 190 -41.65 11.16 -16.93
N PHE A 191 -42.64 10.26 -16.89
CA PHE A 191 -42.39 8.81 -16.81
C PHE A 191 -41.58 8.29 -17.99
N SER A 192 -41.91 8.71 -19.22
CA SER A 192 -41.17 8.28 -20.42
C SER A 192 -39.71 8.73 -20.39
N ILE A 193 -39.43 9.90 -19.82
CA ILE A 193 -38.06 10.39 -19.63
C ILE A 193 -37.33 9.52 -18.60
N PHE A 194 -37.95 9.26 -17.45
CA PHE A 194 -37.33 8.45 -16.40
C PHE A 194 -37.04 7.01 -16.87
N GLU A 195 -37.98 6.36 -17.57
CA GLU A 195 -37.77 5.03 -18.16
C GLU A 195 -36.57 4.98 -19.11
N LYS A 196 -36.37 6.02 -19.93
CA LYS A 196 -35.21 6.11 -20.84
C LYS A 196 -33.89 6.36 -20.11
N LEU A 197 -33.92 7.10 -19.00
CA LEU A 197 -32.74 7.43 -18.21
C LEU A 197 -32.27 6.26 -17.33
N ILE A 198 -33.19 5.40 -16.85
CA ILE A 198 -32.87 4.25 -15.99
C ILE A 198 -31.77 3.38 -16.59
N GLY A 199 -31.88 3.00 -17.88
CA GLY A 199 -30.89 2.14 -18.53
C GLY A 199 -29.50 2.77 -18.63
N SER A 200 -29.43 4.05 -19.01
CA SER A 200 -28.16 4.77 -19.11
C SER A 200 -27.50 4.95 -17.75
N VAL A 201 -28.25 5.39 -16.74
CA VAL A 201 -27.74 5.56 -15.38
C VAL A 201 -27.28 4.21 -14.80
N ALA A 202 -28.04 3.13 -15.01
CA ALA A 202 -27.68 1.79 -14.58
C ALA A 202 -26.33 1.34 -15.15
N ILE A 203 -26.17 1.41 -16.48
CA ILE A 203 -24.95 0.95 -17.17
C ILE A 203 -23.75 1.79 -16.74
N THR A 204 -23.88 3.12 -16.73
CA THR A 204 -22.78 4.02 -16.33
C THR A 204 -22.37 3.78 -14.87
N SER A 205 -23.32 3.57 -13.96
CA SER A 205 -23.04 3.26 -12.55
C SER A 205 -22.33 1.92 -12.40
N LEU A 206 -22.80 0.89 -13.11
CA LEU A 206 -22.23 -0.44 -13.06
C LEU A 206 -20.80 -0.46 -13.59
N ILE A 207 -20.53 0.18 -14.73
CA ILE A 207 -19.17 0.28 -15.30
C ILE A 207 -18.24 1.02 -14.32
N SER A 208 -18.68 2.16 -13.78
CA SER A 208 -17.86 2.94 -12.84
C SER A 208 -17.56 2.16 -11.55
N TYR A 209 -18.57 1.43 -11.05
CA TYR A 209 -18.41 0.57 -9.89
C TYR A 209 -17.47 -0.60 -10.16
N ALA A 210 -17.59 -1.25 -11.32
CA ALA A 210 -16.69 -2.31 -11.75
C ALA A 210 -15.25 -1.80 -11.86
N GLN A 211 -15.01 -0.67 -12.54
CA GLN A 211 -13.68 -0.08 -12.65
C GLN A 211 -13.06 0.24 -11.29
N PHE A 212 -13.85 0.78 -10.35
CA PHE A 212 -13.40 1.01 -8.98
C PHE A 212 -13.01 -0.29 -8.27
N HIS A 213 -13.84 -1.33 -8.36
CA HIS A 213 -13.60 -2.61 -7.69
C HIS A 213 -12.46 -3.41 -8.31
N THR A 214 -12.29 -3.38 -9.64
CA THR A 214 -11.12 -3.96 -10.31
C THR A 214 -9.84 -3.29 -9.84
N PHE A 215 -9.83 -1.94 -9.73
CA PHE A 215 -8.68 -1.22 -9.18
C PHE A 215 -8.45 -1.58 -7.70
N TYR A 216 -9.49 -1.62 -6.87
CA TYR A 216 -9.37 -2.00 -5.47
C TYR A 216 -8.86 -3.44 -5.27
N ALA A 217 -9.29 -4.37 -6.15
CA ALA A 217 -8.82 -5.75 -6.16
C ALA A 217 -7.32 -5.83 -6.52
N SER A 218 -6.84 -5.07 -7.51
CA SER A 218 -5.41 -5.05 -7.87
C SER A 218 -4.52 -4.45 -6.77
N LEU A 219 -5.07 -3.68 -5.82
CA LEU A 219 -4.33 -3.27 -4.62
C LEU A 219 -4.06 -4.42 -3.63
N HIS A 220 -4.67 -5.60 -3.81
CA HIS A 220 -4.41 -6.74 -2.93
C HIS A 220 -3.11 -7.47 -3.24
N GLU A 221 -2.65 -7.36 -4.48
CA GLU A 221 -1.41 -7.99 -4.96
C GLU A 221 -0.19 -7.20 -4.47
N ASP A 222 -0.28 -5.87 -4.43
CA ASP A 222 0.82 -4.99 -4.04
C ASP A 222 0.71 -4.50 -2.59
N ALA A 223 1.68 -4.91 -1.76
CA ALA A 223 1.78 -4.44 -0.38
C ALA A 223 2.26 -2.98 -0.27
N ILE A 224 3.00 -2.50 -1.26
CA ILE A 224 3.53 -1.13 -1.37
C ILE A 224 3.15 -0.58 -2.73
N LYS A 225 2.56 0.61 -2.77
CA LYS A 225 2.37 1.36 -4.03
C LYS A 225 3.46 2.39 -4.19
N TRP A 226 4.31 2.16 -5.18
CA TRP A 226 5.43 3.02 -5.53
C TRP A 226 4.99 4.19 -6.40
N SER A 227 5.60 5.35 -6.19
CA SER A 227 5.38 6.57 -6.95
C SER A 227 6.68 7.37 -7.03
N ILE A 228 6.87 8.11 -8.12
CA ILE A 228 8.02 9.02 -8.27
C ILE A 228 7.86 10.17 -7.28
N ALA A 229 8.92 10.50 -6.56
CA ALA A 229 8.89 11.59 -5.58
C ALA A 229 8.53 12.92 -6.27
N GLY A 230 7.58 13.66 -5.68
CA GLY A 230 7.15 14.96 -6.20
C GLY A 230 6.18 14.91 -7.40
N GLU A 231 5.90 13.74 -7.97
CA GLU A 231 4.80 13.62 -8.93
C GLU A 231 3.46 13.45 -8.20
N PRO A 232 2.38 14.14 -8.64
CA PRO A 232 1.06 13.88 -8.08
C PRO A 232 0.69 12.42 -8.35
N GLU A 233 0.25 11.71 -7.30
CA GLU A 233 -0.09 10.26 -7.30
C GLU A 233 -0.98 9.80 -8.48
N LYS A 234 -1.61 10.73 -9.21
CA LYS A 234 -2.45 10.52 -10.40
C LYS A 234 -1.69 10.15 -11.68
N LYS A 235 -0.39 10.45 -11.82
CA LYS A 235 0.35 10.21 -13.09
C LYS A 235 1.05 8.85 -13.16
N ALA A 236 1.42 8.25 -12.02
CA ALA A 236 2.17 6.98 -11.99
C ALA A 236 1.38 5.76 -12.54
N ILE A 237 0.05 5.88 -12.70
CA ILE A 237 -0.81 4.79 -13.20
C ILE A 237 -0.85 4.75 -14.74
N LYS A 238 -0.40 5.80 -15.45
CA LYS A 238 -0.47 5.86 -16.92
C LYS A 238 0.69 5.18 -17.64
N THR A 239 1.73 4.71 -16.94
CA THR A 239 2.95 4.16 -17.55
C THR A 239 3.04 2.63 -17.55
N LEU A 240 1.97 1.93 -17.14
CA LEU A 240 1.93 0.46 -17.04
C LEU A 240 0.80 -0.19 -17.89
N ILE A 241 0.29 0.51 -18.91
CA ILE A 241 -0.58 -0.07 -19.95
C ILE A 241 0.10 0.10 -21.29
#